data_AF-A0A947HLB8-F1
#
_entry.id   AF-A0A947HLB8-F1
#
_cell.length_a   1.000
_cell.length_b   1.000
_cell.length_c   1.000
_cell.angle_alpha   90.00
_cell.angle_beta   90.00
_cell.angle_gamma   90.00
#
_symmetry.space_group_name_H-M   'P 1'
#
loop_
_entity.id
_entity.type
_entity.pdbx_description
1 polymer ?
#
loop_
_entity_poly.entity_id
_entity_poly.type
_entity_poly.pdbx_seq_one_letter_code
_entity_poly.pdbx_strand_id
1 'polypeptide(L)'
;MGEPLWPDQGPHLHFELREVEAALRLTDHSAIHFLQPRRWTGSAESAATGEEAWLCFFRDAAHWTRLPPSLTTSDPMRKAMAVLRQFSEVELDRLAYITRRDKELLQQTMTNALARAERAAADADRRAEVERQRAEEERQRAEEEKRRAEEERQRAEEQMRRAEDEKQRAEEQMRRAEDEKQRAEDERKRAEEAEAESARLREKLRRLGVDAYD
;
A
#
# COMPACT_ATOMS: atom_id res chain seq x y z
N MET A 1 23.06 -54.01 -28.08
CA MET A 1 21.85 -54.21 -28.92
C MET A 1 21.75 -55.71 -29.13
N GLY A 2 20.81 -56.33 -28.41
CA GLY A 2 20.91 -57.73 -27.97
C GLY A 2 20.74 -58.76 -29.08
N GLU A 3 21.48 -59.85 -28.94
CA GLU A 3 21.28 -61.08 -29.72
C GLU A 3 19.83 -61.57 -29.61
N PRO A 4 19.28 -62.20 -30.66
CA PRO A 4 17.94 -62.77 -30.59
C PRO A 4 17.92 -63.85 -29.50
N LEU A 5 16.99 -63.74 -28.55
CA LEU A 5 16.81 -64.71 -27.46
C LEU A 5 16.61 -66.16 -27.96
N TRP A 6 16.13 -66.32 -29.20
CA TRP A 6 16.00 -67.61 -29.90
C TRP A 6 16.50 -67.48 -31.35
N PRO A 7 17.78 -67.76 -31.63
CA PRO A 7 18.36 -67.60 -32.97
C PRO A 7 17.81 -68.61 -33.98
N ASP A 8 17.48 -69.82 -33.55
CA ASP A 8 17.05 -70.91 -34.45
C ASP A 8 15.54 -70.89 -34.78
N GLN A 9 14.80 -69.93 -34.24
CA GLN A 9 13.35 -69.86 -34.39
C GLN A 9 12.90 -68.75 -35.36
N GLY A 10 11.68 -68.88 -35.86
CA GLY A 10 11.07 -67.95 -36.82
C GLY A 10 10.78 -66.55 -36.26
N PRO A 11 10.32 -65.61 -37.11
CA PRO A 11 10.11 -64.19 -36.76
C PRO A 11 8.94 -63.95 -35.79
N HIS A 12 8.10 -64.94 -35.54
CA HIS A 12 7.02 -64.91 -34.56
C HIS A 12 7.03 -66.21 -33.76
N LEU A 13 7.11 -66.08 -32.44
CA LEU A 13 6.97 -67.17 -31.48
C LEU A 13 5.64 -67.05 -30.76
N HIS A 14 4.91 -68.17 -30.69
CA HIS A 14 3.61 -68.25 -30.05
C HIS A 14 3.68 -69.20 -28.86
N PHE A 15 3.49 -68.68 -27.66
CA PHE A 15 3.50 -69.43 -26.41
C PHE A 15 2.07 -69.56 -25.87
N GLU A 16 1.63 -70.81 -25.73
CA GLU A 16 0.31 -71.17 -25.18
C GLU A 16 0.48 -71.87 -23.83
N LEU A 17 -0.46 -71.68 -22.91
CA LEU A 17 -0.48 -72.45 -21.67
C LEU A 17 -1.05 -73.85 -21.92
N ARG A 18 -0.25 -74.88 -21.59
CA ARG A 18 -0.62 -76.29 -21.69
C ARG A 18 -0.37 -77.01 -20.38
N GLU A 19 -1.21 -77.98 -20.08
CA GLU A 19 -0.98 -78.97 -19.03
C GLU A 19 0.20 -79.87 -19.44
N VAL A 20 1.02 -80.27 -18.47
CA VAL A 20 2.38 -80.81 -18.71
C VAL A 20 2.35 -82.24 -19.22
N GLU A 21 1.45 -83.10 -18.73
CA GLU A 21 1.44 -84.53 -19.04
C GLU A 21 0.61 -84.89 -20.27
N ALA A 22 -0.59 -84.31 -20.38
CA ALA A 22 -1.54 -84.53 -21.47
C ALA A 22 -1.41 -83.51 -22.61
N ALA A 23 -0.53 -82.50 -22.46
CA ALA A 23 -0.37 -81.39 -23.41
C ALA A 23 -1.68 -80.63 -23.71
N LEU A 24 -2.67 -80.73 -22.82
CA LEU A 24 -3.99 -80.14 -23.01
C LEU A 24 -3.90 -78.62 -22.91
N ARG A 25 -4.42 -77.91 -23.92
CA ARG A 25 -4.45 -76.44 -23.94
C ARG A 25 -5.41 -75.93 -22.86
N LEU A 26 -4.91 -75.13 -21.94
CA LEU A 26 -5.66 -74.61 -20.79
C LEU A 26 -6.65 -73.50 -21.16
N THR A 27 -6.30 -72.68 -22.15
CA THR A 27 -7.16 -71.60 -22.64
C THR A 27 -6.81 -71.23 -24.07
N ASP A 28 -7.84 -70.87 -24.85
CA ASP A 28 -7.76 -70.25 -26.17
C ASP A 28 -7.85 -68.72 -26.13
N HIS A 29 -8.12 -68.13 -24.95
CA HIS A 29 -8.30 -66.70 -24.76
C HIS A 29 -7.03 -65.93 -24.38
N SER A 30 -5.93 -66.62 -24.08
CA SER A 30 -4.66 -65.96 -23.77
C SER A 30 -3.47 -66.72 -24.36
N ALA A 31 -2.58 -65.98 -25.02
CA ALA A 31 -1.29 -66.46 -25.46
C ALA A 31 -0.27 -65.32 -25.42
N ILE A 32 1.01 -65.68 -25.30
CA ILE A 32 2.12 -64.72 -25.35
C ILE A 32 2.75 -64.81 -26.73
N HIS A 33 2.73 -63.70 -27.47
CA HIS A 33 3.32 -63.61 -28.80
C HIS A 33 4.62 -62.80 -28.70
N PHE A 34 5.76 -63.41 -29.05
CA PHE A 34 7.01 -62.69 -29.23
C PHE A 34 7.24 -62.42 -30.71
N LEU A 35 7.32 -61.15 -31.05
CA LEU A 35 7.51 -60.68 -32.42
C LEU A 35 8.95 -60.20 -32.61
N GLN A 36 9.61 -60.63 -33.68
CA GLN A 36 10.96 -60.23 -34.07
C GLN A 36 10.92 -59.52 -35.45
N PRO A 37 10.47 -58.24 -35.52
CA PRO A 37 10.17 -57.56 -36.79
C PRO A 37 11.36 -57.50 -37.77
N ARG A 38 12.60 -57.39 -37.25
CA ARG A 38 13.81 -57.31 -38.07
C ARG A 38 14.18 -58.59 -38.80
N ARG A 39 13.65 -59.75 -38.38
CA ARG A 39 13.89 -61.05 -39.03
C ARG A 39 12.83 -61.40 -40.07
N TRP A 40 11.72 -60.67 -40.08
CA TRP A 40 10.66 -60.91 -41.03
C TRP A 40 11.01 -60.27 -42.38
N THR A 41 11.06 -61.08 -43.43
CA THR A 41 11.44 -60.67 -44.80
C THR A 41 10.26 -60.40 -45.71
N GLY A 42 9.02 -60.50 -45.20
CA GLY A 42 7.82 -60.23 -45.99
C GLY A 42 7.58 -58.74 -46.25
N SER A 43 6.55 -58.44 -47.04
CA SER A 43 6.07 -57.10 -47.33
C SER A 43 4.62 -56.94 -46.88
N ALA A 44 4.12 -55.70 -46.85
CA ALA A 44 2.72 -55.43 -46.51
C ALA A 44 1.72 -56.18 -47.42
N GLU A 45 2.12 -56.51 -48.66
CA GLU A 45 1.33 -57.28 -49.62
C GLU A 45 1.41 -58.80 -49.42
N SER A 46 2.47 -59.28 -48.75
CA SER A 46 2.70 -60.71 -48.48
C SER A 46 2.25 -61.15 -47.09
N ALA A 47 1.77 -60.23 -46.24
CA ALA A 47 1.28 -60.55 -44.90
C ALA A 47 -0.12 -61.20 -45.01
N ALA A 48 -0.20 -62.51 -44.78
CA ALA A 48 -1.44 -63.28 -44.87
C ALA A 48 -2.16 -63.39 -43.52
N THR A 49 -1.43 -63.21 -42.42
CA THR A 49 -1.94 -63.33 -41.03
C THR A 49 -1.94 -61.99 -40.29
N GLY A 50 -2.74 -61.90 -39.22
CA GLY A 50 -2.79 -60.68 -38.39
C GLY A 50 -1.45 -60.38 -37.72
N GLU A 51 -0.72 -61.42 -37.32
CA GLU A 51 0.59 -61.34 -36.69
C GLU A 51 1.68 -60.86 -37.66
N GLU A 52 1.64 -61.30 -38.92
CA GLU A 52 2.52 -60.77 -39.98
C GLU A 52 2.22 -59.30 -40.28
N ALA A 53 0.95 -58.89 -40.21
CA ALA A 53 0.57 -57.50 -40.36
C ALA A 53 1.16 -56.65 -39.21
N TRP A 54 1.15 -57.15 -37.97
CA TRP A 54 1.81 -56.51 -36.84
C TRP A 54 3.34 -56.47 -36.97
N LEU A 55 3.98 -57.53 -37.49
CA LEU A 55 5.41 -57.54 -37.78
C LEU A 55 5.78 -56.48 -38.84
N CYS A 56 4.98 -56.36 -39.90
CA CYS A 56 5.15 -55.33 -40.92
C CYS A 56 4.99 -53.92 -40.33
N PHE A 57 3.95 -53.71 -39.52
CA PHE A 57 3.73 -52.44 -38.81
C PHE A 57 4.94 -52.07 -37.96
N PHE A 58 5.37 -52.92 -37.03
CA PHE A 58 6.48 -52.58 -36.13
C PHE A 58 7.84 -52.42 -36.84
N ARG A 59 8.04 -53.06 -38.00
CA ARG A 59 9.24 -52.90 -38.82
C ARG A 59 9.26 -51.56 -39.57
N ASP A 60 8.14 -51.22 -40.22
CA ASP A 60 8.09 -50.15 -41.24
C ASP A 60 7.32 -48.90 -40.80
N ALA A 61 6.65 -48.91 -39.64
CA ALA A 61 5.76 -47.84 -39.17
C ALA A 61 6.40 -46.44 -39.14
N ALA A 62 7.71 -46.34 -38.92
CA ALA A 62 8.42 -45.06 -38.93
C ALA A 62 8.29 -44.30 -40.27
N HIS A 63 8.00 -45.00 -41.36
CA HIS A 63 7.88 -44.45 -42.71
C HIS A 63 6.42 -44.33 -43.15
N TRP A 64 5.47 -44.68 -42.29
CA TRP A 64 4.05 -44.67 -42.63
C TRP A 64 3.42 -43.31 -42.29
N THR A 65 2.75 -42.72 -43.28
CA THR A 65 1.97 -41.48 -43.10
C THR A 65 0.52 -41.77 -42.73
N ARG A 66 0.02 -42.98 -43.03
CA ARG A 66 -1.28 -43.53 -42.63
C ARG A 66 -1.19 -45.05 -42.47
N LEU A 67 -2.02 -45.62 -41.60
CA LEU A 67 -2.12 -47.06 -41.40
C LEU A 67 -2.69 -47.77 -42.65
N PRO A 68 -2.16 -48.93 -43.05
CA PRO A 68 -2.69 -49.77 -44.12
C PRO A 68 -4.12 -50.25 -43.83
N PRO A 69 -4.94 -50.46 -44.87
CA PRO A 69 -6.32 -50.92 -44.71
C PRO A 69 -6.47 -52.26 -43.97
N SER A 70 -5.54 -53.19 -44.16
CA SER A 70 -5.53 -54.52 -43.53
C SER A 70 -5.41 -54.44 -42.00
N LEU A 71 -4.57 -53.53 -41.49
CA LEU A 71 -4.40 -53.30 -40.06
C LEU A 71 -5.48 -52.41 -39.47
N THR A 72 -5.91 -51.40 -40.21
CA THR A 72 -7.02 -50.51 -39.82
C THR A 72 -8.30 -51.30 -39.56
N THR A 73 -8.49 -52.40 -40.31
CA THR A 73 -9.67 -53.26 -40.21
C THR A 73 -9.40 -54.50 -39.35
N SER A 74 -8.29 -54.56 -38.61
CA SER A 74 -8.03 -55.67 -37.68
C SER A 74 -8.72 -55.44 -36.33
N ASP A 75 -9.28 -56.50 -35.74
CA ASP A 75 -9.94 -56.42 -34.43
C ASP A 75 -9.03 -55.94 -33.29
N PRO A 76 -7.76 -56.37 -33.20
CA PRO A 76 -6.85 -55.87 -32.17
C PRO A 76 -6.56 -54.37 -32.31
N MET A 77 -6.38 -53.87 -33.54
CA MET A 77 -6.15 -52.44 -33.79
C MET A 77 -7.40 -51.61 -33.47
N ARG A 78 -8.60 -52.10 -33.84
CA ARG A 78 -9.86 -51.45 -33.48
C ARG A 78 -9.99 -51.30 -31.96
N LYS A 79 -9.70 -52.35 -31.19
CA LYS A 79 -9.72 -52.31 -29.71
C LYS A 79 -8.69 -51.32 -29.16
N ALA A 80 -7.45 -51.34 -29.67
CA ALA A 80 -6.41 -50.41 -29.25
C ALA A 80 -6.78 -48.94 -29.51
N MET A 81 -7.29 -48.63 -30.70
CA MET A 81 -7.73 -47.27 -31.07
C MET A 81 -8.95 -46.81 -30.26
N ALA A 82 -9.88 -47.72 -29.93
CA ALA A 82 -11.01 -47.40 -29.06
C ALA A 82 -10.55 -47.01 -27.64
N VAL A 83 -9.59 -47.74 -27.08
CA VAL A 83 -8.99 -47.44 -25.76
C VAL A 83 -8.27 -46.09 -25.79
N LEU A 84 -7.43 -45.84 -26.80
CA LEU A 84 -6.73 -44.55 -26.93
C LEU A 84 -7.70 -43.37 -27.07
N ARG A 85 -8.79 -43.54 -27.82
CA ARG A 85 -9.83 -42.52 -27.96
C ARG A 85 -10.52 -42.24 -26.62
N GLN A 86 -10.84 -43.26 -25.84
CA GLN A 86 -11.40 -43.10 -24.50
C GLN A 86 -10.46 -42.30 -23.58
N PHE A 87 -9.16 -42.62 -23.58
CA PHE A 87 -8.17 -41.86 -22.80
C PHE A 87 -8.03 -40.41 -23.27
N SER A 88 -8.09 -40.17 -24.58
CA SER A 88 -8.08 -38.83 -25.16
C SER A 88 -9.30 -38.01 -24.72
N GLU A 89 -10.49 -38.60 -24.73
CA GLU A 89 -11.73 -37.93 -24.33
C GLU A 89 -11.68 -37.57 -22.82
N VAL A 90 -11.20 -38.50 -21.98
CA VAL A 90 -10.99 -38.25 -20.54
C VAL A 90 -9.95 -37.14 -20.28
N GLU A 91 -8.86 -37.10 -21.03
CA GLU A 91 -7.84 -36.05 -20.87
C GLU A 91 -8.35 -34.68 -21.35
N LEU A 92 -9.15 -34.62 -22.42
CA LEU A 92 -9.79 -33.38 -22.86
C LEU A 92 -10.77 -32.83 -21.79
N ASP A 93 -11.58 -33.70 -21.19
CA ASP A 93 -12.48 -33.31 -20.12
C ASP A 93 -11.72 -32.81 -18.89
N ARG A 94 -10.61 -33.47 -18.55
CA ARG A 94 -9.71 -33.04 -17.48
C ARG A 94 -9.12 -31.66 -17.76
N LEU A 95 -8.64 -31.39 -18.96
CA LEU A 95 -8.09 -30.09 -19.35
C LEU A 95 -9.16 -29.00 -19.33
N ALA A 96 -10.38 -29.30 -19.77
CA ALA A 96 -11.51 -28.37 -19.69
C ALA A 96 -11.87 -28.03 -18.24
N TYR A 97 -11.83 -29.02 -17.34
CA TYR A 97 -12.01 -28.81 -15.91
C TYR A 97 -10.90 -27.93 -15.30
N ILE A 98 -9.63 -28.23 -15.59
CA ILE A 98 -8.49 -27.44 -15.09
C ILE A 98 -8.59 -25.99 -15.56
N THR A 99 -8.85 -25.78 -16.85
CA THR A 99 -8.97 -24.43 -17.44
C THR A 99 -10.07 -23.60 -16.76
N ARG A 100 -11.21 -24.24 -16.45
CA ARG A 100 -12.31 -23.57 -15.74
C ARG A 100 -11.90 -23.17 -14.33
N ARG A 101 -11.28 -24.09 -13.59
CA ARG A 101 -10.81 -23.84 -12.22
C ARG A 101 -9.76 -22.74 -12.17
N ASP A 102 -8.84 -22.71 -13.13
CA ASP A 102 -7.80 -21.67 -13.23
C ASP A 102 -8.44 -20.29 -13.49
N LYS A 103 -9.44 -20.23 -14.36
CA LYS A 103 -10.20 -19.01 -14.61
C LYS A 103 -10.91 -18.51 -13.34
N GLU A 104 -11.57 -19.41 -12.61
CA GLU A 104 -12.25 -19.07 -11.36
C GLU A 104 -11.26 -18.57 -10.31
N LEU A 105 -10.12 -19.24 -10.15
CA LEU A 105 -9.07 -18.82 -9.22
C LEU A 105 -8.51 -17.44 -9.58
N LEU A 106 -8.26 -17.20 -10.87
CA LEU A 106 -7.78 -15.90 -11.35
C LEU A 106 -8.81 -14.80 -11.07
N GLN A 107 -10.10 -15.06 -11.35
CA GLN A 107 -11.18 -14.13 -11.06
C GLN A 107 -11.28 -13.82 -9.57
N GLN A 108 -11.30 -14.85 -8.71
CA GLN A 108 -11.35 -14.67 -7.26
C GLN A 108 -10.14 -13.88 -6.74
N THR A 109 -8.95 -14.18 -7.25
CA THR A 109 -7.72 -13.47 -6.88
C THR A 109 -7.84 -11.99 -7.25
N MET A 110 -8.31 -11.69 -8.46
CA MET A 110 -8.53 -10.32 -8.93
C MET A 110 -9.57 -9.59 -8.08
N THR A 111 -10.73 -10.21 -7.82
CA THR A 111 -11.79 -9.65 -6.99
C THR A 111 -11.30 -9.36 -5.57
N ASN A 112 -10.57 -10.29 -4.97
CA ASN A 112 -9.99 -10.09 -3.64
C ASN A 112 -8.94 -8.98 -3.62
N ALA A 113 -8.12 -8.87 -4.68
CA ALA A 113 -7.15 -7.78 -4.81
C ALA A 113 -7.83 -6.42 -4.93
N LEU A 114 -8.88 -6.31 -5.77
CA LEU A 114 -9.69 -5.11 -5.91
C LEU A 114 -10.34 -4.70 -4.59
N ALA A 115 -11.00 -5.65 -3.90
CA ALA A 115 -11.63 -5.38 -2.61
C ALA A 115 -10.63 -4.92 -1.53
N ARG A 116 -9.39 -5.44 -1.56
CA ARG A 116 -8.31 -4.98 -0.67
C ARG A 116 -7.86 -3.57 -1.02
N ALA A 117 -7.70 -3.27 -2.31
CA ALA A 117 -7.32 -1.94 -2.78
C ALA A 117 -8.37 -0.89 -2.42
N GLU A 118 -9.66 -1.20 -2.59
CA GLU A 118 -10.76 -0.32 -2.21
C GLU A 118 -10.78 -0.01 -0.70
N ARG A 119 -10.58 -1.03 0.15
CA ARG A 119 -10.48 -0.83 1.60
C ARG A 119 -9.27 0.02 1.96
N ALA A 120 -8.12 -0.23 1.35
CA ALA A 120 -6.92 0.56 1.60
C ALA A 120 -7.10 2.03 1.17
N ALA A 121 -7.77 2.28 0.04
CA ALA A 121 -8.10 3.62 -0.41
C ALA A 121 -9.05 4.32 0.57
N ALA A 122 -10.13 3.66 1.00
CA ALA A 122 -11.06 4.22 1.96
C ALA A 122 -10.41 4.53 3.33
N ASP A 123 -9.51 3.66 3.79
CA ASP A 123 -8.73 3.90 5.01
C ASP A 123 -7.75 5.06 4.86
N ALA A 124 -7.13 5.22 3.67
CA ALA A 124 -6.26 6.35 3.37
C ALA A 124 -7.04 7.67 3.35
N ASP A 125 -8.20 7.70 2.70
CA ASP A 125 -9.08 8.86 2.66
C ASP A 125 -9.53 9.27 4.07
N ARG A 126 -9.91 8.30 4.91
CA ARG A 126 -10.28 8.57 6.31
C ARG A 126 -9.12 9.16 7.10
N ARG A 127 -7.90 8.66 6.90
CA ARG A 127 -6.70 9.20 7.56
C ARG A 127 -6.41 10.62 7.10
N ALA A 128 -6.49 10.88 5.80
CA ALA A 128 -6.29 12.21 5.23
C ALA A 128 -7.31 13.22 5.77
N GLU A 129 -8.57 12.81 5.93
CA GLU A 129 -9.62 13.67 6.51
C GLU A 129 -9.34 13.99 7.97
N VAL A 130 -8.96 13.00 8.79
CA VAL A 130 -8.57 13.22 10.19
C VAL A 130 -7.36 14.15 10.29
N GLU A 131 -6.37 14.01 9.40
CA GLU A 131 -5.20 14.88 9.37
C GLU A 131 -5.56 16.32 9.00
N ARG A 132 -6.46 16.51 8.01
CA ARG A 132 -6.99 17.84 7.65
C ARG A 132 -7.70 18.50 8.82
N GLN A 133 -8.57 17.77 9.51
CA GLN A 133 -9.29 18.29 10.68
C GLN A 133 -8.32 18.71 11.79
N ARG A 134 -7.30 17.91 12.07
CA ARG A 134 -6.25 18.27 13.04
C ARG A 134 -5.48 19.51 12.64
N ALA A 135 -5.10 19.62 11.36
CA ALA A 135 -4.40 20.79 10.84
C ALA A 135 -5.28 22.07 10.93
N GLU A 136 -6.59 21.93 10.72
CA GLU A 136 -7.53 23.05 10.86
C GLU A 136 -7.70 23.46 12.33
N GLU A 137 -7.85 22.51 13.25
CA GLU A 137 -7.89 22.79 14.70
C GLU A 137 -6.60 23.49 15.17
N GLU A 138 -5.43 23.04 14.71
CA GLU A 138 -4.15 23.66 15.05
C GLU A 138 -4.05 25.10 14.54
N ARG A 139 -4.53 25.36 13.31
CA ARG A 139 -4.61 26.73 12.76
C ARG A 139 -5.53 27.62 13.59
N GLN A 140 -6.71 27.13 13.97
CA GLN A 140 -7.64 27.88 14.81
C GLN A 140 -7.03 28.23 16.17
N ARG A 141 -6.31 27.29 16.81
CA ARG A 141 -5.60 27.55 18.07
C ARG A 141 -4.50 28.60 17.90
N ALA A 142 -3.73 28.52 16.83
CA ALA A 142 -2.67 29.50 16.54
C ALA A 142 -3.24 30.90 16.26
N GLU A 143 -4.39 31.00 15.59
CA GLU A 143 -5.10 32.28 15.40
C GLU A 143 -5.63 32.84 16.72
N GLU A 144 -6.20 32.00 17.58
CA GLU A 144 -6.67 32.43 18.90
C GLU A 144 -5.52 32.94 19.78
N GLU A 145 -4.39 32.24 19.77
CA GLU A 145 -3.19 32.65 20.50
C GLU A 145 -2.66 34.00 19.99
N LYS A 146 -2.60 34.20 18.68
CA LYS A 146 -2.24 35.50 18.09
C LYS A 146 -3.17 36.62 18.54
N ARG A 147 -4.48 36.38 18.54
CA ARG A 147 -5.47 37.38 18.99
C ARG A 147 -5.25 37.75 20.45
N ARG A 148 -5.01 36.76 21.32
CA ARG A 148 -4.71 37.00 22.75
C ARG A 148 -3.43 37.82 22.93
N ALA A 149 -2.37 37.51 22.19
CA ALA A 149 -1.12 38.26 22.24
C ALA A 149 -1.29 39.72 21.77
N GLU A 150 -2.15 39.96 20.77
CA GLU A 150 -2.48 41.30 20.29
C GLU A 150 -3.29 42.10 21.32
N GLU A 151 -4.29 41.46 21.95
CA GLU A 151 -5.05 42.06 23.06
C GLU A 151 -4.13 42.44 24.25
N GLU A 152 -3.17 41.58 24.59
CA GLU A 152 -2.21 41.85 25.65
C GLU A 152 -1.30 43.03 25.33
N ARG A 153 -0.82 43.12 24.07
CA ARG A 153 -0.06 44.29 23.60
C ARG A 153 -0.86 45.59 23.70
N GLN A 154 -2.12 45.58 23.27
CA GLN A 154 -2.97 46.77 23.36
C GLN A 154 -3.17 47.24 24.81
N ARG A 155 -3.37 46.29 25.75
CA ARG A 155 -3.46 46.62 27.18
C ARG A 155 -2.16 47.20 27.73
N ALA A 156 -1.02 46.66 27.33
CA ALA A 156 0.29 47.18 27.74
C ALA A 156 0.52 48.61 27.20
N GLU A 157 0.16 48.87 25.94
CA GLU A 157 0.22 50.22 25.35
C GLU A 157 -0.71 51.21 26.07
N GLU A 158 -1.91 50.78 26.45
CA GLU A 158 -2.84 51.63 27.21
C GLU A 158 -2.29 51.96 28.62
N GLN A 159 -1.69 50.98 29.30
CA GLN A 159 -1.05 51.23 30.59
C GLN A 159 0.14 52.19 30.48
N MET A 160 0.97 52.05 29.45
CA MET A 160 2.07 52.98 29.17
C MET A 160 1.56 54.42 28.98
N ARG A 161 0.49 54.61 28.19
CA ARG A 161 -0.13 55.94 28.00
C ARG A 161 -0.63 56.53 29.31
N ARG A 162 -1.32 55.73 30.13
CA ARG A 162 -1.81 56.20 31.44
C ARG A 162 -0.67 56.61 32.38
N ALA A 163 0.42 55.84 32.40
CA ALA A 163 1.59 56.18 33.19
C ALA A 163 2.27 57.47 32.71
N GLU A 164 2.32 57.69 31.39
CA GLU A 164 2.85 58.92 30.81
C GLU A 164 1.98 60.15 31.14
N ASP A 165 0.65 60.01 31.05
CA ASP A 165 -0.29 61.05 31.46
C ASP A 165 -0.17 61.40 32.96
N GLU A 166 0.00 60.39 33.82
CA GLU A 166 0.18 60.59 35.25
C GLU A 166 1.50 61.32 35.57
N LYS A 167 2.58 60.97 34.86
CA LYS A 167 3.87 61.67 34.96
C LYS A 167 3.74 63.13 34.54
N GLN A 168 3.06 63.43 33.44
CA GLN A 168 2.84 64.81 32.99
C GLN A 168 2.06 65.63 34.03
N ARG A 169 1.02 65.05 34.65
CA ARG A 169 0.26 65.70 35.72
C ARG A 169 1.12 65.97 36.94
N ALA A 170 1.97 65.04 37.34
CA ALA A 170 2.89 65.21 38.46
C ALA A 170 3.90 66.34 38.19
N GLU A 171 4.46 66.40 36.96
CA GLU A 171 5.35 67.49 36.54
C GLU A 171 4.65 68.85 36.55
N GLU A 172 3.38 68.92 36.12
CA GLU A 172 2.59 70.14 36.16
C GLU A 172 2.31 70.59 37.60
N GLN A 173 1.98 69.67 38.50
CA GLN A 173 1.80 69.99 39.93
C GLN A 173 3.09 70.51 40.58
N MET A 174 4.24 69.91 40.27
CA MET A 174 5.53 70.38 40.76
C MET A 174 5.83 71.81 40.30
N ARG A 175 5.57 72.14 39.03
CA ARG A 175 5.71 73.51 38.51
C ARG A 175 4.81 74.50 39.24
N ARG A 176 3.55 74.14 39.47
CA ARG A 176 2.61 75.01 40.21
C ARG A 176 3.07 75.25 41.66
N ALA A 177 3.58 74.22 42.33
CA ALA A 177 4.10 74.35 43.69
C ALA A 177 5.37 75.21 43.74
N GLU A 178 6.22 75.13 42.72
CA GLU A 178 7.42 75.97 42.59
C GLU A 178 7.05 77.45 42.33
N ASP A 179 6.09 77.70 41.43
CA ASP A 179 5.54 79.04 41.18
C ASP A 179 4.90 79.64 42.45
N GLU A 180 4.18 78.84 43.24
CA GLU A 180 3.55 79.28 44.49
C GLU A 180 4.60 79.62 45.56
N LYS A 181 5.67 78.81 45.68
CA LYS A 181 6.82 79.12 46.52
C LYS A 181 7.47 80.44 46.12
N GLN A 182 7.70 80.65 44.82
CA GLN A 182 8.32 81.88 44.33
C GLN A 182 7.48 83.11 44.67
N ARG A 183 6.15 83.02 44.51
CA ARG A 183 5.23 84.09 44.90
C ARG A 183 5.27 84.38 46.40
N ALA A 184 5.29 83.34 47.24
CA ALA A 184 5.39 83.50 48.70
C ALA A 184 6.72 84.13 49.12
N GLU A 185 7.84 83.78 48.46
CA GLU A 185 9.14 84.42 48.69
C GLU A 185 9.13 85.91 48.27
N ASP A 186 8.57 86.22 47.10
CA ASP A 186 8.43 87.59 46.64
C ASP A 186 7.54 88.42 47.57
N GLU A 187 6.47 87.83 48.12
CA GLU A 187 5.58 88.48 49.08
C GLU A 187 6.27 88.71 50.43
N ARG A 188 7.07 87.74 50.92
CA ARG A 188 7.93 87.95 52.11
C ARG A 188 8.92 89.09 51.90
N LYS A 189 9.59 89.15 50.74
CA LYS A 189 10.52 90.26 50.44
C LYS A 189 9.83 91.61 50.46
N ARG A 190 8.64 91.73 49.85
CA ARG A 190 7.86 92.97 49.89
C ARG A 190 7.43 93.34 51.31
N ALA A 191 7.04 92.35 52.12
CA ALA A 191 6.70 92.58 53.52
C ALA A 191 7.92 93.05 54.34
N GLU A 192 9.09 92.43 54.16
CA GLU A 192 10.35 92.84 54.79
C GLU A 192 10.77 94.25 54.34
N GLU A 193 10.64 94.59 53.05
CA GLU A 193 10.88 95.93 52.53
C GLU A 193 9.94 96.97 53.13
N ALA A 194 8.64 96.66 53.22
CA ALA A 194 7.64 97.51 53.84
C ALA A 194 7.87 97.69 55.36
N GLU A 195 8.27 96.63 56.07
CA GLU A 195 8.67 96.72 57.48
C GLU A 195 9.92 97.58 57.65
N ALA A 196 10.93 97.40 56.80
CA ALA A 196 12.15 98.22 56.82
C ALA A 196 11.85 99.70 56.54
N GLU A 197 10.96 99.99 55.58
CA GLU A 197 10.50 101.34 55.30
C GLU A 197 9.71 101.93 56.47
N SER A 198 8.78 101.17 57.04
CA SER A 198 8.01 101.55 58.23
C SER A 198 8.92 101.82 59.43
N ALA A 199 9.94 100.98 59.64
CA ALA A 199 10.95 101.15 60.68
C ALA A 199 11.78 102.43 60.46
N ARG A 200 12.21 102.70 59.22
CA ARG A 200 12.89 103.96 58.86
C ARG A 200 12.01 105.18 59.09
N LEU A 201 10.74 105.12 58.71
CA LEU A 201 9.77 106.20 58.93
C LEU A 201 9.53 106.42 60.43
N ARG A 202 9.38 105.35 61.22
CA ARG A 202 9.28 105.41 62.69
C ARG A 202 10.53 106.02 63.32
N GLU A 203 11.74 105.64 62.90
CA GLU A 203 12.98 106.27 63.38
C GLU A 203 13.03 107.77 63.03
N LYS A 204 12.62 108.12 61.80
CA LYS A 204 12.56 109.52 61.34
C LYS A 204 11.55 110.34 62.15
N LEU A 205 10.38 109.79 62.46
CA LEU A 205 9.37 110.40 63.34
C LEU A 205 9.89 110.56 64.78
N ARG A 206 10.61 109.54 65.29
CA ARG A 206 11.26 109.59 66.62
C ARG A 206 12.34 110.68 66.69
N ARG A 207 13.13 110.89 65.63
CA ARG A 207 14.08 112.02 65.53
C ARG A 207 13.42 113.40 65.43
N LEU A 208 12.18 113.46 64.95
CA LEU A 208 11.39 114.69 64.83
C LEU A 208 10.51 114.98 66.06
N GLY A 209 10.58 114.13 67.11
CA GLY A 209 9.89 114.34 68.38
C GLY A 209 8.39 114.04 68.37
N VAL A 210 7.91 113.24 67.41
CA VAL A 210 6.50 112.83 67.31
C VAL A 210 6.38 111.39 67.80
N ASP A 211 6.04 111.20 69.08
CA ASP A 211 5.68 109.89 69.61
C ASP A 211 4.22 109.57 69.27
N ALA A 212 3.98 108.39 68.71
CA ALA A 212 2.65 107.81 68.63
C ALA A 212 2.31 107.18 69.99
N TYR A 213 1.40 107.83 70.72
CA TYR A 213 0.65 107.24 71.83
C TYR A 213 -0.62 106.60 71.24
N ASP A 214 -0.84 105.31 71.55
CA ASP A 214 -1.96 104.40 71.21
C ASP A 214 -2.67 104.56 69.84
#